data_AF-A0A2V7VAE2-F1
#
_entry.id   AF-A0A2V7VAE2-F1
#
_cell.length_a   1.000
_cell.length_b   1.000
_cell.length_c   1.000
_cell.angle_alpha   90.00
_cell.angle_beta   90.00
_cell.angle_gamma   90.00
#
_symmetry.space_group_name_H-M   'P 1'
#
loop_
_entity.id
_entity.type
_entity.pdbx_description
1 polymer ?
#
loop_
_entity_poly.entity_id
_entity_poly.type
_entity_poly.pdbx_seq_one_letter_code
_entity_poly.pdbx_strand_id
1 'polypeptide(L)' 'SALERRESRGSHQRTDHPGRDDGAFLKHSLAYRSADGRPRVEYLPVKITRWPPGQRVYGR' A
#
# COMPACT_ATOMS: atom_id res chain seq x y z
N SER A 1 6.25 1.45 -8.09
CA SER A 1 5.63 1.28 -6.75
C SER A 1 4.75 0.04 -6.66
N ALA A 2 3.94 -0.29 -7.69
CA ALA A 2 3.06 -1.47 -7.68
C ALA A 2 3.82 -2.80 -7.46
N LEU A 3 4.94 -3.01 -8.15
CA LEU A 3 5.79 -4.21 -8.00
C LEU A 3 6.29 -4.42 -6.56
N GLU A 4 6.73 -3.35 -5.91
CA GLU A 4 7.26 -3.36 -4.53
C GLU A 4 6.15 -3.54 -3.47
N ARG A 5 4.90 -3.21 -3.79
CA ARG A 5 3.76 -3.38 -2.87
C ARG A 5 3.16 -4.77 -3.05
N ARG A 6 3.62 -5.73 -2.26
CA ARG A 6 3.23 -7.15 -2.30
C ARG A 6 1.98 -7.45 -1.47
N GLU A 7 0.91 -6.70 -1.74
CA GLU A 7 -0.42 -6.93 -1.17
C GLU A 7 -1.49 -6.45 -2.15
N SER A 8 -2.74 -6.78 -1.84
CA SER A 8 -3.92 -6.25 -2.52
C SER A 8 -4.71 -5.33 -1.58
N ARG A 9 -5.00 -4.10 -2.02
CA ARG A 9 -5.71 -3.09 -1.23
C ARG A 9 -6.45 -2.09 -2.12
N GLY A 10 -7.76 -2.02 -1.95
CA GLY A 10 -8.60 -1.07 -2.71
C GLY A 10 -8.60 -1.40 -4.20
N SER A 11 -8.12 -0.49 -5.04
CA SER A 11 -7.99 -0.70 -6.49
C SER A 11 -6.70 -1.41 -6.91
N HIS A 12 -5.70 -1.51 -6.02
CA HIS A 12 -4.48 -2.26 -6.31
C HIS A 12 -4.73 -3.74 -6.00
N GLN A 13 -4.76 -4.57 -7.05
CA GLN A 13 -5.08 -5.99 -6.96
C GLN A 13 -3.95 -6.81 -7.59
N ARG A 14 -3.47 -7.79 -6.85
CA ARG A 14 -2.35 -8.67 -7.20
C ARG A 14 -2.78 -10.12 -7.05
N THR A 15 -2.71 -10.88 -8.14
CA THR A 15 -3.07 -12.31 -8.14
C THR A 15 -2.08 -13.16 -7.35
N ASP A 16 -0.82 -12.73 -7.27
CA ASP A 16 0.24 -13.35 -6.48
C ASP A 16 0.22 -12.95 -4.99
N HIS A 17 -0.47 -11.85 -4.65
CA HIS A 17 -0.67 -11.39 -3.28
C HIS A 17 -2.11 -10.88 -3.08
N PRO A 18 -3.11 -11.78 -3.05
CA PRO A 18 -4.54 -11.41 -3.07
C PRO A 18 -5.04 -10.81 -1.75
N GLY A 19 -4.32 -11.03 -0.65
CA GLY A 19 -4.69 -10.55 0.68
C GLY A 19 -4.26 -9.10 0.94
N ARG A 20 -4.97 -8.44 1.87
CA ARG A 20 -4.51 -7.21 2.51
C ARG A 20 -3.51 -7.57 3.61
N ASP A 21 -2.39 -6.86 3.67
CA ASP A 21 -1.37 -7.05 4.71
C ASP A 21 -1.13 -5.72 5.45
N ASP A 22 -1.82 -5.57 6.58
CA ASP A 22 -1.67 -4.39 7.45
C ASP A 22 -0.38 -4.42 8.28
N GLY A 23 0.29 -5.56 8.43
CA GLY A 23 1.56 -5.62 9.15
C GLY A 23 2.68 -5.00 8.35
N ALA A 24 2.80 -5.37 7.08
CA ALA A 24 3.88 -4.89 6.21
C ALA A 24 3.53 -3.62 5.42
N PHE A 25 2.25 -3.39 5.08
CA PHE A 25 1.85 -2.37 4.10
C PHE A 25 0.84 -1.33 4.60
N LEU A 26 0.66 -1.19 5.90
CA LEU A 26 -0.04 -0.05 6.52
C LEU A 26 0.84 1.22 6.46
N LYS A 27 1.15 1.66 5.24
CA LYS A 27 2.05 2.76 4.87
C LYS A 27 1.73 3.30 3.48
N HIS A 28 2.00 4.58 3.26
CA HIS A 28 1.94 5.22 1.94
C HIS A 28 3.21 4.91 1.14
N SER A 29 3.06 4.66 -0.17
CA SER A 29 4.20 4.56 -1.08
C SER A 29 4.48 5.95 -1.67
N LEU A 30 5.66 6.50 -1.38
CA LEU A 30 6.11 7.78 -1.90
C LEU A 30 7.06 7.53 -3.06
N ALA A 31 6.87 8.21 -4.18
CA ALA A 31 7.75 8.09 -5.35
C ALA A 31 8.46 9.43 -5.58
N TYR A 32 9.79 9.40 -5.56
CA TYR A 32 10.63 10.56 -5.79
C TYR A 32 11.37 10.40 -7.12
N ARG A 33 11.50 11.50 -7.86
CA ARG A 33 12.33 11.54 -9.06
C ARG A 33 13.80 11.60 -8.63
N SER A 34 14.59 10.63 -9.06
CA SER A 34 16.04 10.62 -8.86
C SER A 34 16.77 11.17 -10.09
N ALA A 35 18.01 11.60 -9.89
CA ALA A 35 18.86 12.15 -10.96
C ALA A 35 19.25 11.10 -12.02
N ASP A 36 19.31 9.82 -11.64
CA ASP A 36 19.60 8.69 -12.53
C ASP A 36 18.40 8.23 -13.38
N GLY A 37 17.26 8.93 -13.27
CA GLY A 37 16.02 8.62 -13.98
C GLY A 37 15.20 7.47 -13.39
N ARG A 38 15.70 6.77 -12.37
CA ARG A 38 14.95 5.69 -11.71
C ARG A 38 14.12 6.28 -10.55
N PRO A 39 12.82 5.95 -10.44
CA PRO A 39 12.02 6.45 -9.33
C PRO A 39 12.47 5.80 -8.02
N ARG A 40 12.80 6.61 -7.02
CA ARG A 40 13.09 6.13 -5.67
C ARG A 40 11.78 5.97 -4.93
N VAL A 41 11.51 4.76 -4.44
CA VAL A 41 10.30 4.46 -3.67
C VAL A 41 10.65 4.47 -2.19
N GLU A 42 9.92 5.25 -1.41
CA GLU A 42 9.98 5.23 0.04
C GLU A 42 8.60 4.94 0.63
N TYR A 43 8.59 4.69 1.93
CA TYR A 43 7.37 4.40 2.67
C TYR A 43 7.22 5.30 3.88
N LEU A 44 6.01 5.84 4.03
CA LEU A 44 5.63 6.62 5.21
C LEU A 44 4.53 5.87 5.97
N PRO A 45 4.73 5.53 7.25
CA PRO A 45 3.70 4.84 8.03
C PRO A 45 2.43 5.68 8.08
N VAL A 46 1.26 5.05 7.96
CA VAL A 46 0.00 5.78 8.12
C VAL A 46 -0.21 6.11 9.59
N LYS A 47 -0.66 7.34 9.85
CA LYS A 47 -1.09 7.74 11.19
C LYS A 47 -2.54 7.32 11.40
N ILE A 48 -2.76 6.28 12.20
CA ILE A 48 -4.11 5.89 12.62
C ILE A 48 -4.61 6.92 13.63
N THR A 49 -5.75 7.54 13.34
CA THR A 49 -6.34 8.57 14.21
C THR A 49 -7.50 7.99 15.01
N ARG A 50 -8.71 8.06 14.47
CA ARG A 50 -9.94 7.70 15.18
C ARG A 50 -10.38 6.26 14.96
N TRP A 51 -10.13 5.72 13.76
CA TRP A 51 -10.68 4.44 13.34
C TRP A 51 -9.55 3.45 13.03
N PRO A 52 -9.46 2.33 13.78
CA PRO A 52 -8.46 1.32 13.51
C PRO A 52 -8.73 0.59 12.20
N PRO A 53 -7.71 -0.03 11.57
CA PRO A 53 -7.90 -0.86 10.39
C PRO A 53 -8.92 -1.98 10.67
N GLY A 54 -9.90 -2.11 9.78
CA GLY A 54 -10.95 -3.12 9.86
C GLY A 54 -11.28 -3.67 8.47
N GLN A 55 -11.97 -4.79 8.40
CA GLN A 55 -12.39 -5.37 7.12
C GLN A 55 -13.30 -4.38 6.37
N ARG A 56 -13.03 -4.18 5.08
CA ARG A 56 -13.91 -3.39 4.21
C ARG A 56 -14.95 -4.33 3.63
N VAL A 57 -16.21 -4.05 3.87
CA VAL A 57 -17.35 -4.76 3.29
C VAL A 57 -18.02 -3.81 2.31
N TYR A 58 -18.25 -4.25 1.08
CA TYR A 58 -18.94 -3.47 0.06
C TYR A 58 -20.22 -4.19 -0.32
N GLY A 59 -21.36 -3.62 0.03
CA GLY A 59 -22.68 -4.14 -0.30
C GLY A 59 -23.03 -5.48 0.36
N ARG A 60 -24.31 -5.63 0.62
CA ARG A 60 -25.00 -6.92 0.71
C ARG A 60 -26.14 -6.86 -0.28
#